data_AF-A0A7S0JDM4-F1
#
_entry.id   AF-A0A7S0JDM4-F1
#
_cell.length_a   1.000
_cell.length_b   1.000
_cell.length_c   1.000
_cell.angle_alpha   90.00
_cell.angle_beta   90.00
_cell.angle_gamma   90.00
#
_symmetry.space_group_name_H-M   'P 1'
#
loop_
_entity.id
_entity.type
_entity.pdbx_description
1 polymer ?
#
loop_
_entity_poly.entity_id
_entity_poly.type
_entity_poly.pdbx_seq_one_letter_code
_entity_poly.pdbx_strand_id
1 'polypeptide(L)'
;ALTVRVRNYSVPSWARAFHVASFVKLSILQYTMFEKLIFIDNDCQAVRNIDHLAEVAAPAFVFHRQDNGLNSGVMIIEPNAQAAGRMWDTFHRLNSNGSRYRSGRAAGSGSDQDVWNAFYAEELR
;
A
#
# COMPACT_ATOMS: atom_id res chain seq x y z
N ALA A 1 -21.71 13.76 1.00
CA ALA A 1 -20.40 13.38 1.55
C ALA A 1 -20.06 11.99 1.02
N LEU A 2 -18.86 11.81 0.48
CA LEU A 2 -18.42 10.55 -0.12
C LEU A 2 -17.99 9.61 1.02
N THR A 3 -18.94 8.83 1.55
CA THR A 3 -18.67 7.92 2.66
C THR A 3 -17.99 6.66 2.12
N VAL A 4 -16.67 6.63 2.15
CA VAL A 4 -15.91 5.42 1.85
C VAL A 4 -15.94 4.52 3.07
N ARG A 5 -16.52 3.33 2.91
CA ARG A 5 -16.41 2.28 3.91
C ARG A 5 -15.06 1.60 3.70
N VAL A 6 -14.13 1.86 4.61
CA VAL A 6 -12.98 0.97 4.80
C VAL A 6 -13.56 -0.43 5.02
N ARG A 7 -13.18 -1.40 4.19
CA ARG A 7 -13.61 -2.79 4.41
C ARG A 7 -13.20 -3.17 5.84
N ASN A 8 -14.11 -3.78 6.59
CA ASN A 8 -13.77 -4.35 7.88
C ASN A 8 -12.70 -5.42 7.65
N TYR A 9 -11.45 -5.13 8.00
CA TYR A 9 -10.36 -6.09 8.01
C TYR A 9 -10.03 -6.45 9.46
N SER A 10 -9.66 -7.70 9.69
CA SER A 10 -9.03 -8.09 10.94
C SER A 10 -7.56 -7.71 10.89
N VAL A 11 -7.08 -7.08 11.96
CA VAL A 11 -5.67 -6.73 12.11
C VAL A 11 -4.84 -8.01 12.02
N PRO A 12 -3.84 -8.09 11.11
CA PRO A 12 -3.01 -9.27 11.02
C PRO A 12 -2.22 -9.51 12.31
N SER A 13 -2.07 -10.77 12.72
CA SER A 13 -1.31 -11.13 13.92
C SER A 13 0.19 -10.79 13.83
N TRP A 14 0.69 -10.62 12.61
CA TRP A 14 2.06 -10.21 12.33
C TRP A 14 2.25 -8.70 12.25
N ALA A 15 1.16 -7.91 12.25
CA ALA A 15 1.24 -6.46 12.22
C ALA A 15 1.91 -5.92 13.48
N ARG A 16 2.76 -4.91 13.32
CA ARG A 16 3.27 -4.17 14.49
C ARG A 16 2.15 -3.26 15.01
N ALA A 17 2.02 -3.17 16.33
CA ALA A 17 0.95 -2.38 16.98
C ALA A 17 0.87 -0.94 16.45
N PHE A 18 2.02 -0.30 16.20
CA PHE A 18 2.10 1.05 15.66
C PHE A 18 1.58 1.18 14.21
N HIS A 19 1.65 0.11 13.41
CA HIS A 19 1.28 0.13 11.99
C HIS A 19 -0.12 -0.41 11.70
N VAL A 20 -0.91 -0.76 12.71
CA VAL A 20 -2.25 -1.33 12.52
C VAL A 20 -3.15 -0.46 11.65
N ALA A 21 -3.11 0.86 11.84
CA ALA A 21 -3.92 1.78 11.05
C ALA A 21 -3.46 1.90 9.58
N SER A 22 -2.20 1.54 9.28
CA SER A 22 -1.62 1.72 7.94
C SER A 22 -2.32 0.88 6.86
N PHE A 23 -2.94 -0.25 7.23
CA PHE A 23 -3.67 -1.11 6.28
C PHE A 23 -4.90 -0.43 5.66
N VAL A 24 -5.36 0.70 6.21
CA VAL A 24 -6.40 1.52 5.57
C VAL A 24 -5.98 1.96 4.17
N LYS A 25 -4.67 2.16 3.93
CA LYS A 25 -4.12 2.56 2.63
C LYS A 25 -4.46 1.58 1.52
N LEU A 26 -4.64 0.29 1.83
CA LEU A 26 -5.00 -0.72 0.82
C LEU A 26 -6.36 -0.44 0.16
N SER A 27 -7.23 0.34 0.81
CA SER A 27 -8.54 0.68 0.25
C SER A 27 -8.47 1.72 -0.87
N ILE A 28 -7.34 2.40 -1.09
CA ILE A 28 -7.24 3.46 -2.12
C ILE A 28 -7.52 2.96 -3.53
N LEU A 29 -7.29 1.67 -3.81
CA LEU A 29 -7.62 1.05 -5.10
C LEU A 29 -9.12 0.96 -5.38
N GLN A 30 -9.99 1.17 -4.38
CA GLN A 30 -11.45 1.12 -4.51
C GLN A 30 -12.06 2.44 -4.99
N TYR A 31 -11.27 3.51 -5.06
CA TYR A 31 -11.73 4.86 -5.40
C TYR A 31 -11.79 5.06 -6.92
N THR A 32 -12.52 4.16 -7.60
CA THR A 32 -12.61 4.10 -9.07
C THR A 32 -13.38 5.26 -9.71
N MET A 33 -13.84 6.23 -8.92
CA MET A 33 -14.36 7.50 -9.45
C MET A 33 -13.25 8.45 -9.90
N PHE A 34 -12.01 8.17 -9.53
CA PHE A 34 -10.84 8.92 -9.96
C PHE A 34 -10.03 8.07 -10.94
N GLU A 35 -9.59 8.71 -12.03
CA GLU A 35 -8.69 8.09 -13.00
C GLU A 35 -7.30 7.82 -12.38
N LYS A 36 -6.81 8.76 -11.57
CA LYS A 36 -5.52 8.69 -10.90
C LYS A 36 -5.62 9.26 -9.48
N LEU A 37 -4.88 8.66 -8.56
CA LEU A 37 -4.73 9.13 -7.19
C LEU A 37 -3.27 9.41 -6.87
N ILE A 38 -3.04 10.54 -6.22
CA ILE A 38 -1.78 10.86 -5.53
C ILE A 38 -2.07 10.71 -4.05
N PHE A 39 -1.55 9.65 -3.45
CA PHE A 39 -1.64 9.41 -2.01
C PHE A 39 -0.40 9.98 -1.32
N ILE A 40 -0.61 10.70 -0.23
CA ILE A 40 0.45 11.30 0.59
C ILE A 40 0.13 11.00 2.05
N ASP A 41 1.10 10.45 2.78
CA ASP A 41 0.96 10.20 4.21
C ASP A 41 0.79 11.51 5.00
N ASN A 42 0.11 11.40 6.15
CA ASN A 42 -0.17 12.57 6.98
C ASN A 42 1.07 13.13 7.70
N ASP A 43 2.19 12.41 7.68
CA ASP A 43 3.49 12.84 8.20
C ASP A 43 4.41 13.40 7.12
N CYS A 44 3.94 13.50 5.86
CA CYS A 44 4.67 14.12 4.77
C CYS A 44 4.45 15.64 4.71
N GLN A 45 5.51 16.38 4.38
CA GLN A 45 5.46 17.83 4.16
C GLN A 45 5.72 18.17 2.69
N ALA A 46 4.76 18.83 2.04
CA ALA A 46 4.98 19.43 0.73
C ALA A 46 5.72 20.78 0.87
N VAL A 47 6.98 20.82 0.45
CA VAL A 47 7.83 22.03 0.51
C VAL A 47 7.88 22.81 -0.82
N ARG A 48 7.29 22.26 -1.89
CA ARG A 48 7.19 22.84 -3.24
C ARG A 48 5.87 22.39 -3.90
N ASN A 49 5.52 22.97 -5.04
CA ASN A 49 4.40 22.52 -5.87
C ASN A 49 4.57 21.05 -6.29
N ILE A 50 3.47 20.29 -6.27
CA ILE A 50 3.44 18.85 -6.55
C ILE A 50 2.61 18.49 -7.79
N ASP A 51 2.19 19.46 -8.59
CA ASP A 51 1.30 19.23 -9.75
C ASP A 51 1.94 18.31 -10.79
N HIS A 52 3.28 18.36 -10.90
CA HIS A 52 4.06 17.44 -11.73
C HIS A 52 3.83 15.95 -11.41
N LEU A 53 3.39 15.61 -10.18
CA LEU A 53 3.03 14.23 -9.83
C LEU A 53 1.80 13.73 -10.60
N ALA A 54 0.92 14.62 -11.09
CA ALA A 54 -0.23 14.24 -11.90
C ALA A 54 0.19 13.71 -13.29
N GLU A 55 1.35 14.12 -13.78
CA GLU A 55 1.90 13.71 -15.08
C GLU A 55 2.67 12.38 -15.00
N VAL A 56 3.04 11.93 -13.79
CA VAL A 56 3.77 10.67 -13.60
C VAL A 56 2.86 9.47 -13.92
N ALA A 57 3.43 8.48 -14.61
CA ALA A 57 2.75 7.22 -14.91
C ALA A 57 2.50 6.41 -13.63
N ALA A 58 1.34 5.78 -13.52
CA ALA A 58 1.02 4.87 -12.43
C ALA A 58 1.28 3.39 -12.84
N PRO A 59 1.61 2.51 -11.89
CA PRO A 59 1.90 2.80 -10.49
C PRO A 59 3.29 3.44 -10.32
N ALA A 60 3.42 4.40 -9.40
CA ALA A 60 4.72 4.92 -8.98
C ALA A 60 4.80 5.06 -7.45
N PHE A 61 5.99 4.77 -6.93
CA PHE A 61 6.29 4.73 -5.50
C PHE A 61 7.64 5.39 -5.23
N VAL A 62 7.80 5.89 -4.01
CA VAL A 62 9.13 6.20 -3.50
C VAL A 62 9.82 4.89 -3.09
N PHE A 63 11.14 4.77 -3.30
CA PHE A 63 11.93 3.61 -2.87
C PHE A 63 12.83 3.97 -1.69
N HIS A 64 12.85 3.13 -0.65
CA HIS A 64 13.74 3.31 0.50
C HIS A 64 15.14 2.76 0.20
N ARG A 65 16.05 3.56 -0.36
CA ARG A 65 17.32 3.05 -0.93
C ARG A 65 17.04 1.89 -1.94
N GLN A 66 18.05 1.38 -2.63
CA GLN A 66 17.82 0.38 -3.68
C GLN A 66 17.29 -0.98 -3.14
N ASP A 67 17.38 -1.22 -1.82
CA ASP A 67 17.28 -2.59 -1.28
C ASP A 67 16.05 -2.84 -0.36
N ASN A 68 15.28 -1.82 0.05
CA ASN A 68 14.17 -1.98 1.00
C ASN A 68 12.76 -1.92 0.36
N GLY A 69 12.68 -2.03 -0.96
CA GLY A 69 11.42 -2.09 -1.69
C GLY A 69 10.62 -0.78 -1.71
N LEU A 70 9.34 -0.90 -2.03
CA LEU A 70 8.39 0.20 -2.14
C LEU A 70 8.14 0.84 -0.78
N ASN A 71 8.11 2.17 -0.73
CA ASN A 71 7.58 2.96 0.37
C ASN A 71 6.15 3.44 0.05
N SER A 72 5.22 3.23 0.97
CA SER A 72 3.80 3.62 0.80
C SER A 72 3.45 4.99 1.39
N GLY A 73 4.46 5.86 1.60
CA GLY A 73 4.29 7.22 2.11
C GLY A 73 3.89 8.22 1.03
N VAL A 74 4.37 8.02 -0.20
CA VAL A 74 3.87 8.72 -1.39
C VAL A 74 3.67 7.71 -2.49
N MET A 75 2.45 7.66 -3.05
CA MET A 75 2.07 6.70 -4.07
C MET A 75 1.27 7.39 -5.18
N ILE A 76 1.49 6.98 -6.42
CA ILE A 76 0.72 7.39 -7.58
C ILE A 76 0.09 6.14 -8.17
N ILE A 77 -1.24 6.06 -8.13
CA ILE A 77 -1.97 4.82 -8.37
C ILE A 77 -3.15 5.10 -9.30
N GLU A 78 -3.42 4.15 -10.20
CA GLU A 78 -4.67 4.06 -10.96
C GLU A 78 -5.64 3.12 -10.21
N PRO A 79 -6.71 3.65 -9.60
CA PRO A 79 -7.68 2.82 -8.90
C PRO A 79 -8.41 1.91 -9.88
N ASN A 80 -8.45 0.62 -9.57
CA ASN A 80 -9.13 -0.38 -10.39
C ASN A 80 -9.81 -1.40 -9.47
N ALA A 81 -11.10 -1.65 -9.68
CA ALA A 81 -11.87 -2.61 -8.89
C ALA A 81 -11.23 -4.02 -8.89
N GLN A 82 -10.64 -4.44 -10.02
CA GLN A 82 -9.94 -5.72 -10.12
C GLN A 82 -8.63 -5.70 -9.29
N ALA A 83 -7.87 -4.61 -9.36
CA ALA A 83 -6.66 -4.45 -8.55
C ALA A 83 -6.99 -4.40 -7.05
N ALA A 84 -8.08 -3.73 -6.67
CA ALA A 84 -8.57 -3.72 -5.30
C ALA A 84 -8.92 -5.14 -4.80
N GLY A 85 -9.55 -5.97 -5.63
CA GLY A 85 -9.80 -7.38 -5.32
C GLY A 85 -8.51 -8.14 -5.05
N ARG A 86 -7.58 -8.10 -6.01
CA ARG A 86 -6.26 -8.75 -5.90
C ARG A 86 -5.45 -8.27 -4.68
N MET A 87 -5.60 -7.00 -4.30
CA MET A 87 -4.92 -6.43 -3.13
C MET A 87 -5.42 -7.09 -1.85
N TRP A 88 -6.74 -7.24 -1.69
CA TRP A 88 -7.29 -7.93 -0.53
C TRP A 88 -6.95 -9.41 -0.53
N ASP A 89 -6.91 -10.08 -1.69
CA ASP A 89 -6.45 -11.46 -1.79
C ASP A 89 -4.99 -11.59 -1.33
N THR A 90 -4.14 -10.62 -1.70
CA THR A 90 -2.74 -10.55 -1.26
C THR A 90 -2.65 -10.36 0.26
N PHE A 91 -3.41 -9.42 0.81
CA PHE A 91 -3.49 -9.19 2.25
C PHE A 91 -3.92 -10.45 3.00
N HIS A 92 -4.99 -11.12 2.56
CA HIS A 92 -5.50 -12.34 3.19
C HIS A 92 -4.49 -13.48 3.09
N ARG A 93 -3.83 -13.65 1.94
CA ARG A 93 -2.76 -14.64 1.76
C ARG A 93 -1.60 -14.42 2.73
N LEU A 94 -1.17 -13.18 2.94
CA LEU A 94 -0.12 -12.85 3.91
C LEU A 94 -0.60 -13.08 5.35
N ASN A 95 -1.85 -12.72 5.67
CA ASN A 95 -2.43 -12.94 7.00
C ASN A 95 -2.53 -14.44 7.35
N SER A 96 -2.99 -15.27 6.41
CA SER A 96 -3.06 -16.73 6.59
C SER A 96 -1.68 -17.39 6.75
N ASN A 97 -0.62 -16.78 6.20
CA ASN A 97 0.75 -17.29 6.26
C ASN A 97 1.60 -16.65 7.37
N GLY A 98 1.00 -15.92 8.31
CA GLY A 98 1.70 -15.05 9.28
C GLY A 98 2.82 -15.71 10.10
N SER A 99 2.77 -17.04 10.31
CA SER A 99 3.85 -17.78 10.98
C SER A 99 5.11 -17.97 10.12
N ARG A 100 4.96 -18.12 8.80
CA ARG A 100 6.08 -18.23 7.83
C ARG A 100 6.65 -16.88 7.44
N TYR A 101 5.85 -15.82 7.49
CA TYR A 101 6.29 -14.46 7.20
C TYR A 101 7.36 -13.98 8.20
N ARG A 102 7.31 -14.47 9.46
CA ARG A 102 8.29 -14.17 10.51
C ARG A 102 9.60 -14.98 10.43
N SER A 103 9.63 -16.13 9.74
CA SER A 103 10.80 -17.04 9.77
C SER A 103 11.86 -16.75 8.69
N GLY A 104 11.63 -15.78 7.80
CA GLY A 104 12.62 -15.34 6.81
C GLY A 104 13.62 -14.32 7.38
N ARG A 105 14.82 -14.24 6.79
CA ARG A 105 15.95 -13.39 7.22
C ARG A 105 15.69 -11.86 7.21
N ALA A 106 14.53 -11.42 6.75
CA ALA A 106 14.05 -10.05 6.92
C ALA A 106 12.61 -10.13 7.43
N ALA A 107 12.40 -9.99 8.74
CA ALA A 107 11.07 -9.75 9.26
C ALA A 107 10.58 -8.44 8.64
N GLY A 108 9.50 -8.47 7.86
CA GLY A 108 8.93 -7.30 7.19
C GLY A 108 8.64 -6.13 8.14
N SER A 109 8.23 -4.99 7.58
CA SER A 109 7.93 -3.79 8.37
C SER A 109 6.80 -4.02 9.39
N GLY A 110 5.95 -5.03 9.16
CA GLY A 110 4.73 -5.28 9.89
C GLY A 110 3.65 -4.22 9.59
N SER A 111 3.72 -3.60 8.41
CA SER A 111 2.80 -2.55 7.94
C SER A 111 2.14 -2.90 6.61
N ASP A 112 1.30 -2.00 6.09
CA ASP A 112 0.75 -2.08 4.74
C ASP A 112 1.82 -2.20 3.64
N GLN A 113 3.03 -1.68 3.89
CA GLN A 113 4.15 -1.69 2.96
C GLN A 113 4.55 -3.13 2.58
N ASP A 114 4.48 -4.07 3.51
CA ASP A 114 4.72 -5.49 3.25
C ASP A 114 3.72 -6.06 2.22
N VAL A 115 2.47 -5.56 2.26
CA VAL A 115 1.41 -5.96 1.35
C VAL A 115 1.61 -5.32 -0.02
N TRP A 116 1.95 -4.03 -0.08
CA TRP A 116 2.27 -3.34 -1.34
C TRP A 116 3.46 -3.97 -2.06
N ASN A 117 4.53 -4.29 -1.33
CA ASN A 117 5.68 -4.99 -1.89
C ASN A 117 5.30 -6.37 -2.42
N ALA A 118 4.48 -7.13 -1.68
CA ALA A 118 4.01 -8.44 -2.14
C ALA A 118 3.06 -8.35 -3.34
N PHE A 119 2.27 -7.28 -3.44
CA PHE A 119 1.30 -7.05 -4.52
C PHE A 119 1.99 -6.72 -5.84
N TYR A 120 2.99 -5.83 -5.81
CA TYR A 120 3.73 -5.38 -7.00
C TYR A 120 5.02 -6.19 -7.27
N ALA A 121 5.27 -7.26 -6.53
CA ALA A 121 6.51 -8.04 -6.64
C ALA A 121 6.80 -8.60 -8.05
N GLU A 122 5.76 -8.86 -8.85
CA GLU A 122 5.88 -9.40 -10.21
C GLU A 122 5.89 -8.29 -11.28
N GLU A 123 5.27 -7.14 -11.01
CA GLU A 123 5.18 -6.02 -11.96
C GLU A 123 6.46 -5.17 -12.00
N LEU A 124 7.34 -5.31 -10.99
CA LEU A 124 8.56 -4.52 -10.82
C LEU A 124 9.86 -5.35 -10.93
N ARG A 125 9.78 -6.55 -11.51
CA ARG A 125 10.94 -7.36 -11.92
C ARG A 125 11.33 -7.05 -13.36
#